data_AF-A0A261A017-F1
#
_entry.id   AF-A0A261A017-F1
#
_cell.length_a   1.000
_cell.length_b   1.000
_cell.length_c   1.000
_cell.angle_alpha   90.00
_cell.angle_beta   90.00
_cell.angle_gamma   90.00
#
_symmetry.space_group_name_H-M   'P 1'
#
loop_
_entity.id
_entity.type
_entity.pdbx_description
1 polymer ?
#
loop_
_entity_poly.entity_id
_entity_poly.type
_entity_poly.pdbx_seq_one_letter_code
_entity_poly.pdbx_strand_id
1 'polypeptide(L)'
;KCEDKLWIIDANRPILQVIQNENELVQKLACPRKPVVVIWYNMRNWGKVFHSINAAEFVEKNKHAFDIYFTPLPKNKIHWRSSIHDKTIRDFATLSEDNNNKIFIGSLQFRMISFLYRKGPLTDKNQ
;
A
#
# COMPACT_ATOMS: atom_id res chain seq x y z
N LYS A 1 -22.47 -7.11 -4.23
CA LYS A 1 -22.48 -5.70 -4.69
C LYS A 1 -21.74 -4.90 -3.62
N CYS A 2 -20.71 -4.11 -3.96
CA CYS A 2 -20.08 -3.20 -2.99
C CYS A 2 -21.12 -2.12 -2.71
N GLU A 3 -21.85 -2.22 -1.60
CA GLU A 3 -22.75 -1.15 -1.17
C GLU A 3 -21.88 0.04 -0.78
N ASP A 4 -22.22 1.22 -1.31
CA ASP A 4 -21.58 2.49 -1.01
C ASP A 4 -21.85 2.87 0.45
N LYS A 5 -21.12 2.22 1.37
CA LYS A 5 -20.97 2.72 2.73
C LYS A 5 -20.17 4.01 2.61
N LEU A 6 -20.90 5.11 2.57
CA LEU A 6 -20.45 6.50 2.74
C LEU A 6 -19.79 6.64 4.12
N TRP A 7 -18.57 6.15 4.24
CA TRP A 7 -17.66 6.60 5.28
C TRP A 7 -17.11 7.94 4.80
N ILE A 8 -17.77 9.02 5.22
CA ILE A 8 -17.12 10.34 5.29
C ILE A 8 -16.10 10.20 6.44
N ILE A 9 -14.88 9.78 6.10
CA ILE A 9 -13.76 9.85 7.04
C ILE A 9 -12.91 11.03 6.57
N ASP A 10 -12.86 12.01 7.47
CA ASP A 10 -12.07 13.24 7.47
C ASP A 10 -11.03 13.41 6.37
N ALA A 11 -11.23 14.45 5.56
CA ALA A 11 -10.51 14.77 4.35
C ALA A 11 -9.06 15.27 4.55
N ASN A 12 -8.42 15.16 5.72
CA ASN A 12 -7.15 15.88 5.94
C ASN A 12 -6.13 15.29 6.94
N ARG A 13 -5.99 13.96 7.05
CA ARG A 13 -4.82 13.39 7.74
C ARG A 13 -4.13 12.26 6.97
N PRO A 14 -2.83 12.38 6.66
CA PRO A 14 -1.97 11.21 6.47
C PRO A 14 -1.67 10.59 7.85
N ILE A 15 -2.68 10.04 8.52
CA ILE A 15 -2.41 9.12 9.63
C ILE A 15 -1.84 7.85 9.01
N LEU A 16 -0.70 7.38 9.52
CA LEU A 16 -0.18 6.06 9.19
C LEU A 16 -1.23 5.01 9.56
N GLN A 17 -1.78 4.34 8.56
CA GLN A 17 -2.81 3.32 8.78
C GLN A 17 -2.13 1.98 8.99
N VAL A 18 -2.01 1.58 10.26
CA VAL A 18 -1.46 0.29 10.65
C VAL A 18 -2.61 -0.70 10.86
N ILE A 19 -2.60 -1.78 10.07
CA ILE A 19 -3.57 -2.86 10.15
C ILE A 19 -2.95 -4.02 10.93
N GLN A 20 -3.52 -4.29 12.12
CA GLN A 20 -3.07 -5.34 13.03
C GLN A 20 -3.76 -6.69 12.78
N ASN A 21 -4.89 -6.69 12.06
CA ASN A 21 -5.75 -7.85 11.85
C ASN A 21 -5.93 -8.16 10.37
N GLU A 22 -5.77 -9.41 9.98
CA GLU A 22 -5.99 -9.90 8.63
C GLU A 22 -7.41 -9.63 8.11
N ASN A 23 -8.43 -9.75 8.96
CA ASN A 23 -9.82 -9.47 8.57
C ASN A 23 -10.02 -8.02 8.16
N GLU A 24 -9.36 -7.07 8.85
CA GLU A 24 -9.40 -5.66 8.47
C GLU A 24 -8.68 -5.44 7.13
N LEU A 25 -7.54 -6.09 6.92
CA LEU A 25 -6.81 -6.03 5.65
C LEU A 25 -7.68 -6.53 4.50
N VAL A 26 -8.30 -7.71 4.65
CA VAL A 26 -9.21 -8.28 3.64
C VAL A 26 -10.35 -7.30 3.32
N GLN A 27 -10.94 -6.64 4.31
CA GLN A 27 -11.99 -5.65 4.09
C GLN A 27 -11.49 -4.43 3.30
N LYS A 28 -10.29 -3.91 3.59
CA LYS A 28 -9.69 -2.80 2.83
C LYS A 28 -9.37 -3.21 1.38
N LEU A 29 -9.00 -4.46 1.16
CA LEU A 29 -8.65 -5.00 -0.15
C LEU A 29 -9.86 -5.46 -0.99
N ALA A 30 -11.02 -5.70 -0.38
CA ALA A 30 -12.19 -6.27 -1.07
C ALA A 30 -12.83 -5.34 -2.10
N CYS A 31 -12.90 -4.02 -1.83
CA CYS A 31 -13.50 -3.03 -2.74
C CYS A 31 -12.73 -1.69 -2.71
N PRO A 32 -11.44 -1.65 -3.09
CA PRO A 32 -10.61 -0.45 -2.91
C PRO A 32 -11.06 0.70 -3.81
N ARG A 33 -11.18 1.93 -3.29
CA ARG A 33 -11.56 3.11 -4.10
C ARG A 33 -10.41 3.61 -4.97
N LYS A 34 -9.18 3.46 -4.49
CA LYS A 34 -7.92 3.71 -5.20
C LYS A 34 -7.00 2.50 -5.03
N PRO A 35 -5.98 2.33 -5.89
CA PRO A 35 -5.00 1.27 -5.72
C PRO A 35 -4.42 1.26 -4.30
N VAL A 36 -4.34 0.09 -3.69
CA VAL A 36 -3.90 -0.11 -2.32
C VAL A 36 -2.49 -0.68 -2.31
N VAL A 37 -1.55 0.01 -1.68
CA VAL A 37 -0.23 -0.51 -1.32
C VAL A 37 -0.31 -1.07 0.08
N VAL A 38 0.09 -2.33 0.25
CA VAL A 38 0.28 -2.95 1.57
C VAL A 38 1.77 -3.14 1.79
N ILE A 39 2.27 -2.68 2.94
CA ILE A 39 3.66 -2.81 3.36
C ILE A 39 3.70 -3.69 4.60
N TRP A 40 4.25 -4.89 4.46
CA TRP A 40 4.53 -5.79 5.56
C TRP A 40 5.91 -5.52 6.14
N TYR A 41 5.96 -5.21 7.43
CA TYR A 41 7.19 -4.84 8.12
C TYR A 41 7.50 -5.76 9.30
N ASN A 42 8.78 -5.96 9.59
CA ASN A 42 9.17 -6.64 10.83
C ASN A 42 9.13 -5.63 11.98
N MET A 43 8.33 -5.89 13.03
CA MET A 43 8.21 -4.98 14.19
C MET A 43 9.55 -4.68 14.87
N ARG A 44 10.49 -5.63 14.90
CA ARG A 44 11.84 -5.41 15.46
C ARG A 44 12.65 -4.38 14.65
N ASN A 45 12.29 -4.18 13.39
CA ASN A 45 12.95 -3.27 12.47
C ASN A 45 12.10 -2.05 12.13
N TRP A 46 10.94 -1.86 12.77
CA TRP A 46 10.02 -0.73 12.51
C TRP A 46 10.75 0.63 12.60
N GLY A 47 11.56 0.83 13.65
CA GLY A 47 12.36 2.05 13.81
C GLY A 47 13.40 2.26 12.69
N LYS A 48 13.92 1.19 12.07
CA LYS A 48 14.91 1.25 10.98
C LYS A 48 14.28 1.62 9.63
N VAL A 49 13.00 1.28 9.42
CA VAL A 49 12.20 1.70 8.24
C VAL A 49 12.16 3.22 8.17
N PHE A 50 11.86 3.85 9.29
CA PHE A 50 11.54 5.26 9.32
C PHE A 50 12.69 6.20 9.62
N HIS A 51 13.87 5.65 9.89
CA HIS A 51 15.12 6.42 9.83
C HIS A 51 15.57 6.69 8.39
N SER A 52 15.20 5.83 7.44
CA SER A 52 15.65 5.96 6.05
C SER A 52 14.72 6.83 5.22
N ILE A 53 13.40 6.72 5.47
CA ILE A 53 12.34 7.47 4.80
C ILE A 53 11.25 7.73 5.83
N ASN A 54 10.89 8.99 6.04
CA ASN A 54 9.81 9.34 6.94
C ASN A 54 8.49 8.71 6.44
N ALA A 55 7.92 7.80 7.24
CA ALA A 55 6.68 7.07 6.93
C ALA A 55 5.56 8.00 6.47
N ALA A 56 5.36 9.05 7.26
CA ALA A 56 4.26 9.98 7.11
C ALA A 56 4.46 10.79 5.84
N GLU A 57 5.71 11.21 5.58
CA GLU A 57 6.07 11.89 4.33
C GLU A 57 5.86 10.99 3.11
N PHE A 58 6.23 9.70 3.20
CA PHE A 58 6.00 8.75 2.12
C PHE A 58 4.50 8.57 1.84
N VAL A 59 3.69 8.40 2.88
CA VAL A 59 2.23 8.30 2.73
C VAL A 59 1.66 9.59 2.14
N GLU A 60 2.06 10.74 2.66
CA GLU A 60 1.59 12.05 2.21
C GLU A 60 1.92 12.30 0.74
N LYS A 61 3.14 11.99 0.29
CA LYS A 61 3.56 12.14 -1.11
C LYS A 61 2.73 11.28 -2.08
N ASN A 62 2.24 10.14 -1.63
CA ASN A 62 1.59 9.14 -2.48
C ASN A 62 0.07 9.07 -2.29
N LYS A 63 -0.51 9.80 -1.32
CA LYS A 63 -1.93 9.68 -0.92
C LYS A 63 -2.93 9.93 -2.04
N HIS A 64 -2.54 10.75 -3.03
CA HIS A 64 -3.37 11.12 -4.16
C HIS A 64 -3.56 9.95 -5.14
N ALA A 65 -2.57 9.06 -5.24
CA ALA A 65 -2.56 7.94 -6.16
C ALA A 65 -2.86 6.60 -5.48
N PHE A 66 -2.48 6.44 -4.21
CA PHE A 66 -2.56 5.17 -3.50
C PHE A 66 -3.16 5.32 -2.10
N ASP A 67 -3.87 4.29 -1.65
CA ASP A 67 -4.07 4.00 -0.23
C ASP A 67 -2.89 3.18 0.27
N ILE A 68 -2.27 3.55 1.39
CA ILE A 68 -1.08 2.86 1.90
C ILE A 68 -1.38 2.33 3.30
N TYR A 69 -1.26 1.02 3.46
CA TYR A 69 -1.43 0.33 4.74
C TYR A 69 -0.13 -0.34 5.17
N PHE A 70 0.13 -0.31 6.48
CA PHE A 70 1.24 -1.02 7.10
C PHE A 70 0.71 -2.18 7.90
N THR A 71 1.30 -3.35 7.80
CA THR A 71 0.87 -4.52 8.58
C THR A 71 2.09 -5.28 9.12
N PRO A 72 2.07 -5.72 10.38
CA PRO A 72 3.23 -6.42 10.94
C PRO A 72 3.37 -7.81 10.31
N LEU A 73 4.61 -8.20 10.05
CA LEU A 73 4.96 -9.56 9.69
C LEU A 73 4.85 -10.49 10.90
N PRO A 74 4.54 -11.78 10.68
CA PRO A 74 4.75 -12.81 11.68
C PRO A 74 6.19 -12.78 12.23
N LYS A 75 6.36 -13.08 13.52
CA LYS A 75 7.67 -12.95 14.23
C LYS A 75 8.82 -13.72 13.58
N ASN A 76 8.52 -14.78 12.82
CA ASN A 76 9.50 -15.63 12.12
C ASN A 76 9.89 -15.11 10.73
N LYS A 77 9.28 -14.03 10.23
CA LYS A 77 9.61 -13.43 8.93
C LYS A 77 10.51 -12.22 9.12
N ILE A 78 11.66 -12.26 8.47
CA ILE A 78 12.67 -11.20 8.54
C ILE A 78 12.66 -10.27 7.32
N HIS A 79 12.19 -10.77 6.17
CA HIS A 79 12.13 -10.04 4.92
C HIS A 79 10.88 -9.19 4.85
N TRP A 80 11.06 -7.93 4.50
CA TRP A 80 9.97 -6.98 4.34
C TRP A 80 9.24 -7.29 3.07
N ARG A 81 7.93 -7.02 3.04
CA ARG A 81 7.12 -7.30 1.87
C ARG A 81 6.28 -6.13 1.46
N SER A 82 6.00 -6.01 0.18
CA SER A 82 4.99 -5.06 -0.30
C SER A 82 4.18 -5.65 -1.43
N SER A 83 2.96 -5.16 -1.61
CA SER A 83 2.08 -5.53 -2.72
C SER A 83 1.21 -4.35 -3.09
N ILE A 84 0.77 -4.31 -4.35
CA ILE A 84 -0.20 -3.34 -4.85
C ILE A 84 -1.47 -4.10 -5.22
N HIS A 85 -2.65 -3.58 -4.87
CA HIS A 85 -3.96 -4.19 -5.14
C HIS A 85 -4.87 -3.16 -5.81
N ASP A 86 -5.67 -3.56 -6.79
CA ASP A 86 -6.62 -2.66 -7.47
C ASP A 86 -7.90 -3.41 -7.85
N LYS A 87 -9.00 -2.68 -8.07
CA LYS A 87 -10.32 -3.21 -8.46
C LYS A 87 -10.31 -3.88 -9.83
N THR A 88 -9.52 -3.36 -10.76
CA THR A 88 -9.53 -3.77 -12.16
C THR A 88 -8.80 -5.08 -12.39
N ILE A 89 -7.85 -5.43 -11.52
CA ILE A 89 -6.98 -6.57 -11.73
C ILE A 89 -6.88 -7.41 -10.46
N ARG A 90 -7.58 -8.55 -10.45
CA ARG A 90 -7.39 -9.63 -9.46
C ARG A 90 -5.94 -10.15 -9.39
N ASP A 91 -5.11 -9.80 -10.37
CA ASP A 91 -3.77 -10.38 -10.60
C ASP A 91 -2.55 -9.49 -10.29
N PHE A 92 -2.71 -8.22 -9.86
CA PHE A 92 -1.54 -7.33 -9.68
C PHE A 92 -0.92 -7.34 -8.29
N ALA A 93 -1.12 -8.41 -7.52
CA ALA A 93 -0.40 -8.66 -6.27
C ALA A 93 1.09 -8.89 -6.56
N THR A 94 1.82 -7.80 -6.79
CA THR A 94 3.24 -7.85 -7.10
C THR A 94 4.01 -7.82 -5.79
N LEU A 95 4.38 -9.00 -5.29
CA LEU A 95 5.12 -9.14 -4.04
C LEU A 95 6.61 -8.83 -4.23
N SER A 96 7.18 -7.99 -3.38
CA SER A 96 8.64 -7.79 -3.26
C SER A 96 9.07 -8.32 -1.91
N GLU A 97 10.23 -8.98 -1.81
CA GLU A 97 10.83 -9.34 -0.53
C GLU A 97 12.27 -8.85 -0.46
N ASP A 98 12.63 -8.09 0.58
CA ASP A 98 14.00 -7.57 0.76
C ASP A 98 14.40 -7.55 2.24
N ASN A 99 15.68 -7.79 2.51
CA ASN A 99 16.29 -7.67 3.85
C ASN A 99 16.95 -6.29 4.08
N ASN A 100 17.09 -5.47 3.03
CA ASN A 100 17.71 -4.16 3.08
C ASN A 100 16.68 -3.06 2.79
N ASN A 101 16.52 -2.15 3.76
CA ASN A 101 15.52 -1.08 3.71
C ASN A 101 15.65 -0.17 2.49
N LYS A 102 16.89 0.16 2.07
CA LYS A 102 17.12 1.06 0.93
C LYS A 102 16.69 0.40 -0.38
N ILE A 103 17.05 -0.88 -0.55
CA ILE A 103 16.67 -1.68 -1.72
C ILE A 103 15.16 -1.87 -1.76
N PHE A 104 14.56 -2.22 -0.62
CA PHE A 104 13.12 -2.39 -0.49
C PHE A 104 12.34 -1.15 -0.94
N ILE A 105 12.72 0.05 -0.47
CA ILE A 105 11.97 1.25 -0.84
C ILE A 105 12.22 1.63 -2.31
N GLY A 106 13.45 1.49 -2.81
CA GLY A 106 13.72 1.69 -4.24
C GLY A 106 12.84 0.79 -5.12
N SER A 107 12.75 -0.49 -4.76
CA SER A 107 11.87 -1.47 -5.44
C SER A 107 10.39 -1.07 -5.33
N LEU A 108 9.92 -0.67 -4.13
CA LEU A 108 8.54 -0.23 -3.91
C LEU A 108 8.19 0.99 -4.77
N GLN A 109 9.04 2.02 -4.78
CA GLN A 109 8.81 3.23 -5.58
C GLN A 109 8.77 2.91 -7.08
N PHE A 110 9.72 2.11 -7.57
CA PHE A 110 9.75 1.66 -8.95
C PHE A 110 8.47 0.91 -9.35
N ARG A 111 7.98 0.02 -8.48
CA ARG A 111 6.73 -0.72 -8.70
C ARG A 111 5.51 0.19 -8.70
N MET A 112 5.43 1.15 -7.79
CA MET A 112 4.34 2.13 -7.77
C MET A 112 4.30 2.97 -9.04
N ILE A 113 5.45 3.46 -9.52
CA ILE A 113 5.56 4.20 -10.79
C ILE A 113 5.15 3.31 -11.95
N SER A 114 5.68 2.09 -12.02
CA SER A 114 5.36 1.12 -13.06
C SER A 114 3.87 0.77 -13.09
N PHE A 115 3.24 0.66 -11.92
CA PHE A 115 1.81 0.41 -11.79
C PHE A 115 0.99 1.56 -12.39
N LEU A 116 1.31 2.81 -12.05
CA LEU A 116 0.63 3.98 -12.60
C LEU A 116 0.81 4.08 -14.12
N TYR A 117 2.02 3.80 -14.62
CA TYR A 117 2.29 3.82 -16.05
C TYR A 117 1.49 2.75 -16.80
N ARG A 118 1.43 1.52 -16.29
CA ARG A 118 0.67 0.40 -16.90
C ARG A 118 -0.84 0.62 -16.86
N LYS A 119 -1.35 1.31 -15.85
CA LYS A 119 -2.78 1.65 -15.77
C LYS A 119 -3.18 2.68 -16.83
N GLY A 120 -2.21 3.44 -17.38
CA GLY A 120 -2.44 4.54 -18.32
C GLY A 120 -3.24 5.69 -17.69
N PRO A 121 -3.36 6.85 -18.37
CA PRO A 121 -4.45 7.77 -18.05
C PRO A 121 -5.77 7.00 -18.24
N LEU A 122 -6.74 7.22 -17.36
CA LEU A 122 -8.15 6.89 -17.61
C LEU A 122 -8.58 7.67 -18.85
N THR A 123 -8.28 7.15 -20.03
CA THR A 123 -8.99 7.54 -21.23
C THR A 123 -10.37 6.94 -21.05
N ASP A 124 -11.37 7.82 -20.88
CA ASP A 124 -12.78 7.46 -20.96
C ASP A 124 -12.99 6.69 -22.26
N LYS A 125 -12.93 5.36 -22.17
CA LYS A 125 -13.47 4.46 -23.18
C LYS A 125 -14.94 4.25 -22.83
N ASN A 126 -15.71 5.34 -22.89
CA ASN A 126 -17.14 5.29 -23.11
C ASN A 126 -17.40 6.07 -24.40
N GLN A 127 -17.28 5.33 -25.49
CA GLN A 127 -17.86 5.65 -26.79
C GLN A 127 -19.29 5.10 -26.80
#